data_AF-A0A5J6GQV9-F1
#
_entry.id   AF-A0A5J6GQV9-F1
#
_cell.length_a   1.000
_cell.length_b   1.000
_cell.length_c   1.000
_cell.angle_alpha   90.00
_cell.angle_beta   90.00
_cell.angle_gamma   90.00
#
_symmetry.space_group_name_H-M   'P 1'
#
loop_
_entity.id
_entity.type
_entity.pdbx_description
1 polymer ?
#
loop_
_entity_poly.entity_id
_entity_poly.type
_entity_poly.pdbx_seq_one_letter_code
_entity_poly.pdbx_strand_id
1 'polypeptide(L)'
;MAGMKRRSALMSAAGLGASAVSWSATARTASAAAPDRGKARRPLRVHIVAFDGAEELDVFGPLEVFGAAASMGHPVEPLLVTSGRPGRFTASFGTDVAVPGAWDPSAADVIVVPGGGFRDKASPGVWSEIKKGVLTRELRRAERPSLTLLGVCTGVIVLHAAGLIGDRPCTTHHRAQDYLKDQGADVRTTRVVDDGNLVCAGGVSSGMDGSLWLLERELGSQVASSVEALMEYERRGTVLRTAAG
;
A
#
# COMPACT_ATOMS: atom_id res chain seq x y z
N MET A 1 62.32 -1.10 62.03
CA MET A 1 61.54 -2.32 62.32
C MET A 1 60.60 -2.55 61.15
N ALA A 2 60.74 -3.61 60.36
CA ALA A 2 60.26 -4.98 60.64
C ALA A 2 58.72 -5.03 60.74
N GLY A 3 58.00 -5.88 60.00
CA GLY A 3 58.46 -6.85 59.00
C GLY A 3 57.30 -7.62 58.36
N MET A 4 57.55 -8.11 57.15
CA MET A 4 56.66 -8.95 56.33
C MET A 4 56.17 -10.22 57.04
N LYS A 5 54.93 -10.67 56.77
CA LYS A 5 54.57 -12.10 56.80
C LYS A 5 53.42 -12.44 55.85
N ARG A 6 53.71 -13.32 54.88
CA ARG A 6 52.72 -14.15 54.16
C ARG A 6 52.68 -15.52 54.86
N ARG A 7 51.52 -16.19 54.88
CA ARG A 7 51.30 -17.52 54.25
C ARG A 7 49.91 -18.09 54.55
N SER A 8 49.51 -19.02 53.69
CA SER A 8 48.20 -19.66 53.51
C SER A 8 48.20 -21.14 53.95
N ALA A 9 47.07 -21.83 53.67
CA ALA A 9 46.84 -23.30 53.70
C ALA A 9 46.18 -23.86 55.00
N LEU A 10 45.30 -24.89 55.00
CA LEU A 10 44.42 -25.52 53.98
C LEU A 10 43.51 -26.59 54.68
N MET A 11 42.58 -27.23 53.92
CA MET A 11 41.75 -28.42 54.29
C MET A 11 40.60 -28.13 55.29
N SER A 12 39.42 -28.78 55.29
CA SER A 12 38.78 -29.92 54.56
C SER A 12 37.23 -29.81 54.74
N ALA A 13 36.29 -30.54 54.11
CA ALA A 13 36.22 -31.48 52.97
C ALA A 13 34.71 -31.75 52.63
N ALA A 14 34.41 -32.64 51.66
CA ALA A 14 33.08 -33.13 51.23
C ALA A 14 32.16 -32.08 50.53
N GLY A 15 31.21 -32.46 49.66
CA GLY A 15 30.88 -33.77 49.08
C GLY A 15 29.39 -33.89 48.72
N LEU A 16 29.09 -34.54 47.58
CA LEU A 16 27.77 -35.02 47.11
C LEU A 16 26.71 -34.01 46.62
N GLY A 17 26.34 -34.16 45.34
CA GLY A 17 24.94 -34.35 44.93
C GLY A 17 24.08 -33.12 44.62
N ALA A 18 24.00 -32.76 43.33
CA ALA A 18 22.83 -32.06 42.78
C ALA A 18 22.57 -32.54 41.34
N SER A 19 21.34 -32.98 41.08
CA SER A 19 20.93 -33.65 39.85
C SER A 19 20.89 -32.71 38.63
N ALA A 20 21.49 -33.10 37.51
CA ALA A 20 21.32 -32.41 36.25
C ALA A 20 19.91 -32.68 35.69
N VAL A 21 18.95 -31.77 35.93
CA VAL A 21 17.63 -31.82 35.31
C VAL A 21 17.74 -31.31 33.88
N SER A 22 17.94 -32.22 32.93
CA SER A 22 17.92 -31.90 31.50
C SER A 22 16.50 -31.54 31.05
N TRP A 23 16.22 -30.26 30.84
CA TRP A 23 14.98 -29.81 30.20
C TRP A 23 15.06 -30.09 28.70
N SER A 24 14.61 -31.26 28.28
CA SER A 24 14.40 -31.60 26.87
C SER A 24 13.19 -30.86 26.32
N ALA A 25 13.38 -29.58 25.97
CA ALA A 25 12.38 -28.76 25.31
C ALA A 25 12.14 -29.26 23.87
N THR A 26 11.22 -30.21 23.72
CA THR A 26 10.69 -30.61 22.41
C THR A 26 9.79 -29.51 21.86
N ALA A 27 10.40 -28.48 21.29
CA ALA A 27 9.72 -27.46 20.51
C ALA A 27 9.04 -28.14 19.31
N ARG A 28 7.74 -28.41 19.44
CA ARG A 28 6.88 -28.74 18.30
C ARG A 28 6.82 -27.49 17.42
N THR A 29 7.63 -27.46 16.38
CA THR A 29 7.40 -26.58 15.25
C THR A 29 6.06 -26.93 14.63
N ALA A 30 5.03 -26.15 14.97
CA ALA A 30 3.78 -26.17 14.25
C ALA A 30 4.10 -25.73 12.82
N SER A 31 4.18 -26.70 11.90
CA SER A 31 4.35 -26.41 10.48
C SER A 31 3.13 -25.62 10.02
N ALA A 32 3.31 -24.32 9.81
CA ALA A 32 2.30 -23.50 9.18
C ALA A 32 2.01 -24.13 7.80
N ALA A 33 0.76 -24.57 7.60
CA ALA A 33 0.38 -25.22 6.36
C ALA A 33 0.70 -24.29 5.19
N ALA A 34 1.53 -24.77 4.25
CA ALA A 34 1.84 -24.02 3.05
C ALA A 34 0.53 -23.69 2.30
N PRO A 35 0.37 -22.47 1.77
CA PRO A 35 -0.83 -22.10 1.04
C PRO A 35 -1.05 -23.05 -0.15
N ASP A 36 -2.31 -23.39 -0.38
CA ASP A 36 -2.75 -24.34 -1.40
C ASP A 36 -2.21 -23.97 -2.79
N ARG A 37 -1.30 -24.79 -3.33
CA ARG A 37 -0.75 -24.66 -4.69
C ARG A 37 -1.73 -25.21 -5.74
N GLY A 38 -3.04 -25.00 -5.52
CA GLY A 38 -4.13 -25.82 -6.07
C GLY A 38 -5.09 -25.12 -7.04
N LYS A 39 -4.79 -23.90 -7.50
CA LYS A 39 -5.41 -23.24 -8.67
C LYS A 39 -4.48 -22.12 -9.13
N ALA A 40 -4.29 -21.97 -10.44
CA ALA A 40 -3.71 -20.75 -10.98
C ALA A 40 -4.68 -19.60 -10.70
N ARG A 41 -4.40 -18.79 -9.68
CA ARG A 41 -5.14 -17.55 -9.44
C ARG A 41 -4.96 -16.69 -10.68
N ARG A 42 -6.08 -16.34 -11.33
CA ARG A 42 -6.08 -15.37 -12.44
C ARG A 42 -5.36 -14.10 -11.97
N PRO A 43 -4.54 -13.43 -12.81
CA PRO A 43 -3.80 -12.25 -12.42
C PRO A 43 -4.65 -11.20 -11.69
N LEU A 44 -4.04 -10.54 -10.71
CA LEU A 44 -4.57 -9.36 -10.05
C LEU A 44 -4.56 -8.20 -11.06
N ARG A 45 -5.73 -7.83 -11.59
CA ARG A 45 -5.85 -6.77 -12.60
C ARG A 45 -5.88 -5.41 -11.92
N VAL A 46 -4.86 -4.58 -12.17
CA VAL A 46 -4.71 -3.27 -11.53
C VAL A 46 -4.84 -2.17 -12.58
N HIS A 47 -5.87 -1.35 -12.50
CA HIS A 47 -6.08 -0.23 -13.40
C HIS A 47 -5.60 1.06 -12.73
N ILE A 48 -4.53 1.67 -13.25
CA ILE A 48 -3.99 2.95 -12.79
C ILE A 48 -4.62 4.05 -13.63
N VAL A 49 -5.52 4.83 -13.05
CA VAL A 49 -6.23 5.90 -13.78
C VAL A 49 -5.36 7.14 -13.87
N ALA A 50 -5.13 7.62 -15.08
CA ALA A 50 -4.44 8.88 -15.35
C ALA A 50 -5.38 9.93 -15.93
N PHE A 51 -5.07 11.20 -15.64
CA PHE A 51 -5.82 12.38 -16.08
C PHE A 51 -4.89 13.60 -16.10
N ASP A 52 -5.32 14.66 -16.79
CA ASP A 52 -4.52 15.89 -16.91
C ASP A 52 -4.30 16.55 -15.53
N GLY A 53 -3.05 16.86 -15.21
CA GLY A 53 -2.66 17.41 -13.91
C GLY A 53 -2.66 16.39 -12.77
N ALA A 54 -2.65 15.09 -13.05
CA ALA A 54 -2.23 14.09 -12.07
C ALA A 54 -0.75 14.31 -11.68
N GLU A 55 -0.36 14.00 -10.45
CA GLU A 55 1.05 14.00 -10.02
C GLU A 55 1.77 12.77 -10.57
N GLU A 56 2.94 12.95 -11.20
CA GLU A 56 3.68 11.89 -11.90
C GLU A 56 3.89 10.65 -11.03
N LEU A 57 4.37 10.82 -9.79
CA LEU A 57 4.69 9.70 -8.91
C LEU A 57 3.44 9.01 -8.33
N ASP A 58 2.28 9.66 -8.33
CA ASP A 58 1.00 9.03 -7.95
C ASP A 58 0.51 8.06 -9.02
N VAL A 59 0.85 8.32 -10.29
CA VAL A 59 0.56 7.44 -11.42
C VAL A 59 1.65 6.37 -11.54
N PHE A 60 2.90 6.81 -11.71
CA PHE A 60 4.01 5.95 -12.08
C PHE A 60 4.60 5.17 -10.91
N GLY A 61 4.49 5.65 -9.66
CA GLY A 61 4.93 4.89 -8.48
C GLY A 61 4.14 3.59 -8.29
N PRO A 62 2.79 3.64 -8.25
CA PRO A 62 1.96 2.43 -8.28
C PRO A 62 2.17 1.58 -9.52
N LEU A 63 2.26 2.19 -10.72
CA LEU A 63 2.51 1.45 -11.96
C LEU A 63 3.82 0.65 -11.91
N GLU A 64 4.90 1.26 -11.39
CA GLU A 64 6.20 0.62 -11.23
C GLU A 64 6.13 -0.55 -10.24
N VAL A 65 5.52 -0.37 -9.06
CA VAL A 65 5.39 -1.46 -8.06
C VAL A 65 4.65 -2.67 -8.62
N PHE A 66 3.51 -2.46 -9.30
CA PHE A 66 2.76 -3.58 -9.89
C PHE A 66 3.43 -4.13 -11.16
N GLY A 67 4.14 -3.29 -11.92
CA GLY A 67 4.94 -3.68 -13.09
C GLY A 67 6.16 -4.53 -12.72
N ALA A 68 6.85 -4.18 -11.64
CA ALA A 68 7.93 -4.96 -11.05
C ALA A 68 7.44 -6.34 -10.57
N ALA A 69 6.27 -6.41 -9.93
CA ALA A 69 5.66 -7.69 -9.58
C ALA A 69 5.40 -8.57 -10.83
N ALA A 70 4.83 -7.98 -11.89
CA ALA A 70 4.54 -8.68 -13.14
C ALA A 70 5.82 -9.13 -13.89
N SER A 71 6.87 -8.30 -13.91
CA SER A 71 8.14 -8.63 -14.58
C SER A 71 8.91 -9.76 -13.89
N MET A 72 8.71 -9.95 -12.57
CA MET A 72 9.18 -11.09 -11.80
C MET A 72 8.34 -12.38 -12.01
N GLY A 73 7.27 -12.32 -12.80
CA GLY A 73 6.39 -13.46 -13.07
C GLY A 73 5.31 -13.71 -12.01
N HIS A 74 5.09 -12.78 -11.08
CA HIS A 74 3.94 -12.85 -10.17
C HIS A 74 2.64 -12.58 -10.94
N PRO A 75 1.49 -13.14 -10.52
CA PRO A 75 0.23 -13.01 -11.24
C PRO A 75 -0.41 -11.62 -11.01
N VAL A 76 0.14 -10.61 -11.67
CA VAL A 76 -0.29 -9.20 -11.65
C VAL A 76 -0.40 -8.69 -13.09
N GLU A 77 -1.45 -7.93 -13.39
CA GLU A 77 -1.69 -7.32 -14.70
C GLU A 77 -1.96 -5.82 -14.51
N PRO A 78 -0.92 -4.96 -14.51
CA PRO A 78 -1.08 -3.52 -14.38
C PRO A 78 -1.40 -2.89 -15.75
N LEU A 79 -2.39 -2.01 -15.77
CA LEU A 79 -2.82 -1.27 -16.95
C LEU A 79 -2.96 0.22 -16.64
N LEU A 80 -2.21 1.05 -17.38
CA LEU A 80 -2.40 2.49 -17.39
C LEU A 80 -3.63 2.83 -18.26
N VAL A 81 -4.58 3.57 -17.69
CA VAL A 81 -5.88 3.87 -18.32
C VAL A 81 -6.25 5.35 -18.14
N THR A 82 -7.11 5.90 -18.97
CA THR A 82 -7.66 7.26 -18.80
C THR A 82 -9.15 7.21 -18.48
N SER A 83 -9.65 8.21 -17.75
CA SER A 83 -11.08 8.29 -17.46
C SER A 83 -11.89 8.75 -18.68
N GLY A 84 -12.34 7.80 -19.50
CA GLY A 84 -13.20 8.05 -20.66
C GLY A 84 -12.74 7.28 -21.91
N ARG A 85 -12.50 8.00 -23.00
CA ARG A 85 -12.00 7.43 -24.26
C ARG A 85 -10.48 7.25 -24.22
N PRO A 86 -9.92 6.28 -24.98
CA PRO A 86 -8.48 6.22 -25.22
C PRO A 86 -7.99 7.55 -25.79
N GLY A 87 -6.78 7.95 -25.42
CA GLY A 87 -6.30 9.30 -25.68
C GLY A 87 -4.91 9.55 -25.10
N ARG A 88 -4.73 10.72 -24.49
CA ARG A 88 -3.49 11.15 -23.84
C ARG A 88 -3.84 11.82 -22.51
N PHE A 89 -2.86 11.94 -21.62
CA PHE A 89 -2.91 12.86 -20.49
C PHE A 89 -1.57 13.57 -20.35
N THR A 90 -1.60 14.79 -19.80
CA THR A 90 -0.40 15.53 -19.41
C THR A 90 -0.34 15.65 -17.88
N ALA A 91 0.67 15.04 -17.27
CA ALA A 91 0.91 15.10 -15.82
C ALA A 91 1.43 16.49 -15.36
N SER A 92 1.48 16.70 -14.04
CA SER A 92 1.70 17.99 -13.38
C SER A 92 2.99 18.72 -13.78
N PHE A 93 4.06 17.99 -14.12
CA PHE A 93 5.34 18.53 -14.58
C PHE A 93 5.56 18.38 -16.09
N GLY A 94 4.49 18.13 -16.85
CA GLY A 94 4.51 18.12 -18.32
C GLY A 94 4.83 16.76 -18.96
N THR A 95 4.82 15.67 -18.19
CA THR A 95 4.95 14.31 -18.76
C THR A 95 3.68 13.96 -19.53
N ASP A 96 3.79 13.82 -20.85
CA ASP A 96 2.66 13.58 -21.77
C ASP A 96 2.72 12.14 -22.32
N VAL A 97 1.69 11.35 -22.02
CA VAL A 97 1.66 9.91 -22.33
C VAL A 97 0.41 9.54 -23.12
N ALA A 98 0.59 8.75 -24.17
CA ALA A 98 -0.51 8.14 -24.93
C ALA A 98 -1.01 6.87 -24.24
N VAL A 99 -2.33 6.77 -24.09
CA VAL A 99 -3.05 5.69 -23.42
C VAL A 99 -4.05 5.08 -24.42
N PRO A 100 -3.71 3.97 -25.09
CA PRO A 100 -4.42 3.50 -26.28
C PRO A 100 -5.71 2.71 -26.00
N GLY A 101 -5.99 2.35 -24.74
CA GLY A 101 -7.15 1.53 -24.37
C GLY A 101 -8.38 2.33 -23.92
N ALA A 102 -9.57 1.86 -24.28
CA ALA A 102 -10.80 2.29 -23.61
C ALA A 102 -10.86 1.68 -22.21
N TRP A 103 -11.21 2.48 -21.21
CA TRP A 103 -11.24 2.02 -19.82
C TRP A 103 -12.55 1.31 -19.48
N ASP A 104 -12.45 0.05 -19.06
CA ASP A 104 -13.52 -0.70 -18.40
C ASP A 104 -13.17 -0.91 -16.91
N PRO A 105 -13.82 -0.19 -15.98
CA PRO A 105 -13.68 -0.40 -14.54
C PRO A 105 -14.17 -1.77 -14.03
N SER A 106 -15.04 -2.46 -14.78
CA SER A 106 -15.52 -3.80 -14.42
C SER A 106 -14.43 -4.87 -14.62
N ALA A 107 -13.46 -4.60 -15.50
CA ALA A 107 -12.31 -5.44 -15.74
C ALA A 107 -11.17 -5.27 -14.71
N ALA A 108 -11.29 -4.39 -13.71
CA ALA A 108 -10.32 -4.27 -12.62
C ALA A 108 -10.60 -5.23 -11.44
N ASP A 109 -9.57 -5.56 -10.68
CA ASP A 109 -9.66 -6.07 -9.29
C ASP A 109 -9.19 -4.97 -8.30
N VAL A 110 -8.23 -4.14 -8.72
CA VAL A 110 -7.81 -2.90 -8.04
C VAL A 110 -7.92 -1.72 -9.00
N ILE A 111 -8.44 -0.58 -8.54
CA ILE A 111 -8.33 0.71 -9.25
C ILE A 111 -7.51 1.68 -8.41
N VAL A 112 -6.43 2.22 -8.99
CA VAL A 112 -5.61 3.27 -8.38
C VAL A 112 -6.06 4.64 -8.90
N VAL A 113 -6.33 5.57 -7.99
CA VAL A 113 -6.76 6.94 -8.27
C VAL A 113 -5.70 7.92 -7.74
N PRO A 114 -4.90 8.56 -8.61
CA PRO A 114 -3.85 9.50 -8.22
C PRO A 114 -4.42 10.85 -7.79
N GLY A 115 -3.61 11.64 -7.09
CA GLY A 115 -3.85 13.04 -6.83
C GLY A 115 -3.23 13.97 -7.86
N GLY A 116 -3.28 15.27 -7.56
CA GLY A 116 -2.67 16.35 -8.33
C GLY A 116 -3.55 17.61 -8.36
N GLY A 117 -2.93 18.77 -8.55
CA GLY A 117 -3.65 20.05 -8.68
C GLY A 117 -4.37 20.56 -7.42
N PHE A 118 -4.11 20.04 -6.22
CA PHE A 118 -4.88 20.43 -5.01
C PHE A 118 -4.86 21.94 -4.70
N ARG A 119 -3.71 22.60 -4.89
CA ARG A 119 -3.53 24.03 -4.53
C ARG A 119 -4.12 25.01 -5.55
N ASP A 120 -4.14 24.64 -6.82
CA ASP A 120 -4.66 25.49 -7.90
C ASP A 120 -5.91 24.85 -8.50
N LYS A 121 -7.07 25.44 -8.21
CA LYS A 121 -8.38 24.95 -8.68
C LYS A 121 -8.69 25.33 -10.13
N ALA A 122 -7.87 26.17 -10.76
CA ALA A 122 -8.03 26.59 -12.15
C ALA A 122 -7.22 25.72 -13.12
N SER A 123 -6.08 25.20 -12.68
CA SER A 123 -5.27 24.23 -13.44
C SER A 123 -5.90 22.83 -13.49
N PRO A 124 -5.50 21.98 -14.45
CA PRO A 124 -5.86 20.56 -14.45
C PRO A 124 -5.44 19.84 -13.15
N GLY A 125 -6.24 18.85 -12.75
CA GLY A 125 -6.00 18.01 -11.58
C GLY A 125 -7.31 17.52 -10.95
N VAL A 126 -7.29 17.14 -9.66
CA VAL A 126 -8.47 16.54 -9.01
C VAL A 126 -9.73 17.40 -9.10
N TRP A 127 -9.60 18.74 -9.05
CA TRP A 127 -10.74 19.66 -9.16
C TRP A 127 -11.37 19.67 -10.56
N SER A 128 -10.56 19.64 -11.63
CA SER A 128 -11.07 19.55 -13.00
C SER A 128 -11.74 18.21 -13.25
N GLU A 129 -11.20 17.12 -12.72
CA GLU A 129 -11.76 15.78 -12.91
C GLU A 129 -13.07 15.58 -12.15
N ILE A 130 -13.16 16.10 -10.92
CA ILE A 130 -14.43 16.14 -10.17
C ILE A 130 -15.48 16.96 -10.94
N LYS A 131 -15.10 18.10 -11.53
CA LYS A 131 -15.99 18.95 -12.34
C LYS A 131 -16.42 18.29 -13.66
N LYS A 132 -15.53 17.58 -14.36
CA LYS A 132 -15.87 16.74 -15.53
C LYS A 132 -16.82 15.58 -15.13
N GLY A 133 -16.58 15.02 -13.94
CA GLY A 133 -17.39 13.98 -13.31
C GLY A 133 -17.41 12.63 -14.04
N VAL A 134 -16.60 12.43 -15.09
CA VAL A 134 -16.51 11.14 -15.80
C VAL A 134 -15.94 10.10 -14.85
N LEU A 135 -14.78 10.38 -14.27
CA LEU A 135 -14.09 9.49 -13.34
C LEU A 135 -14.97 9.15 -12.12
N THR A 136 -15.60 10.13 -11.47
CA THR A 136 -16.44 9.88 -10.29
C THR A 136 -17.67 9.03 -10.59
N ARG A 137 -18.31 9.22 -11.76
CA ARG A 137 -19.43 8.37 -12.21
C ARG A 137 -18.99 6.95 -12.51
N GLU A 138 -17.87 6.76 -13.21
CA GLU A 138 -17.39 5.42 -13.57
C GLU A 138 -16.89 4.64 -12.34
N LEU A 139 -16.20 5.30 -11.39
CA LEU A 139 -15.84 4.70 -10.10
C LEU A 139 -17.07 4.25 -9.31
N ARG A 140 -18.12 5.09 -9.23
CA ARG A 140 -19.37 4.72 -8.56
C ARG A 140 -20.09 3.56 -9.25
N ARG A 141 -20.09 3.51 -10.58
CA ARG A 141 -20.67 2.40 -11.35
C ARG A 141 -19.92 1.09 -11.18
N ALA A 142 -18.60 1.18 -10.95
CA ALA A 142 -17.73 0.02 -10.74
C ALA A 142 -17.88 -0.59 -9.34
N GLU A 143 -18.41 0.14 -8.37
CA GLU A 143 -18.45 -0.24 -6.96
C GLU A 143 -19.05 -1.63 -6.74
N ARG A 144 -18.27 -2.51 -6.11
CA ARG A 144 -18.63 -3.88 -5.76
C ARG A 144 -17.74 -4.35 -4.61
N PRO A 145 -18.17 -5.31 -3.77
CA PRO A 145 -17.37 -5.79 -2.63
C PRO A 145 -15.99 -6.35 -3.01
N SER A 146 -15.85 -6.89 -4.24
CA SER A 146 -14.59 -7.46 -4.75
C SER A 146 -13.65 -6.46 -5.44
N LEU A 147 -14.04 -5.20 -5.58
CA LEU A 147 -13.19 -4.15 -6.17
C LEU A 147 -12.52 -3.36 -5.05
N THR A 148 -11.19 -3.38 -5.01
CA THR A 148 -10.42 -2.49 -4.13
C THR A 148 -10.13 -1.16 -4.81
N LEU A 149 -10.34 -0.06 -4.09
CA LEU A 149 -9.95 1.28 -4.51
C LEU A 149 -8.71 1.71 -3.74
N LEU A 150 -7.65 2.13 -4.44
CA LEU A 150 -6.47 2.78 -3.84
C LEU A 150 -6.47 4.27 -4.20
N GLY A 151 -6.86 5.13 -3.25
CA GLY A 151 -6.69 6.58 -3.40
C GLY A 151 -5.29 7.00 -2.95
N VAL A 152 -4.53 7.67 -3.82
CA VAL A 152 -3.19 8.19 -3.50
C VAL A 152 -3.24 9.71 -3.37
N CYS A 153 -2.50 10.27 -2.42
CA CYS A 153 -2.34 11.73 -2.25
C CYS A 153 -3.71 12.41 -2.18
N THR A 154 -4.01 13.32 -3.13
CA THR A 154 -5.30 14.02 -3.25
C THR A 154 -6.34 13.30 -4.11
N GLY A 155 -6.02 12.15 -4.72
CA GLY A 155 -6.97 11.28 -5.42
C GLY A 155 -8.07 10.73 -4.50
N VAL A 156 -7.78 10.67 -3.20
CA VAL A 156 -8.76 10.40 -2.13
C VAL A 156 -9.91 11.43 -2.14
N ILE A 157 -9.67 12.68 -2.56
CA ILE A 157 -10.73 13.68 -2.75
C ILE A 157 -11.65 13.30 -3.91
N VAL A 158 -11.13 12.66 -4.96
CA VAL A 158 -11.95 12.14 -6.08
C VAL A 158 -12.81 10.97 -5.61
N LEU A 159 -12.27 10.07 -4.78
CA LEU A 159 -13.05 8.99 -4.14
C LEU A 159 -14.14 9.55 -3.22
N HIS A 160 -13.82 10.58 -2.42
CA HIS A 160 -14.78 11.30 -1.59
C HIS A 160 -15.89 11.95 -2.43
N ALA A 161 -15.54 12.63 -3.52
CA ALA A 161 -16.49 13.27 -4.43
C ALA A 161 -17.35 12.28 -5.24
N ALA A 162 -16.88 11.04 -5.44
CA ALA A 162 -17.69 9.93 -5.91
C ALA A 162 -18.60 9.35 -4.81
N GLY A 163 -18.39 9.74 -3.55
CA GLY A 163 -19.09 9.29 -2.34
C GLY A 163 -18.65 7.91 -1.84
N LEU A 164 -17.47 7.43 -2.25
CA LEU A 164 -17.00 6.05 -2.01
C LEU A 164 -16.28 5.87 -0.67
N ILE A 165 -16.14 6.96 0.11
CA ILE A 165 -15.53 6.96 1.45
C ILE A 165 -16.62 6.95 2.53
N GLY A 166 -17.56 7.91 2.51
CA GLY A 166 -18.53 8.05 3.60
C GLY A 166 -17.83 8.42 4.92
N ASP A 167 -18.21 7.73 6.00
CA ASP A 167 -17.63 7.83 7.35
C ASP A 167 -16.41 6.93 7.57
N ARG A 168 -15.95 6.21 6.54
CA ARG A 168 -14.86 5.23 6.65
C ARG A 168 -13.50 5.90 6.93
N PRO A 169 -12.64 5.28 7.76
CA PRO A 169 -11.29 5.75 7.99
C PRO A 169 -10.48 5.86 6.69
N CYS A 170 -9.85 7.01 6.48
CA CYS A 170 -9.00 7.25 5.30
C CYS A 170 -7.78 8.10 5.67
N THR A 171 -6.88 8.33 4.72
CA THR A 171 -5.79 9.32 4.80
C THR A 171 -5.70 10.04 3.46
N THR A 172 -4.98 11.15 3.39
CA THR A 172 -4.73 11.90 2.15
C THR A 172 -3.41 12.65 2.29
N HIS A 173 -2.98 13.37 1.25
CA HIS A 173 -1.83 14.26 1.33
C HIS A 173 -1.96 15.22 2.53
N HIS A 174 -0.90 15.40 3.32
CA HIS A 174 -0.94 16.17 4.57
C HIS A 174 -1.57 17.57 4.42
N ARG A 175 -1.26 18.30 3.33
CA ARG A 175 -1.86 19.62 3.00
C ARG A 175 -3.36 19.61 2.69
N ALA A 176 -3.95 18.44 2.45
CA ALA A 176 -5.36 18.25 2.08
C ALA A 176 -6.18 17.58 3.20
N GLN A 177 -5.54 17.16 4.31
CA GLN A 177 -6.23 16.48 5.40
C GLN A 177 -7.32 17.35 6.04
N ASP A 178 -7.03 18.61 6.31
CA ASP A 178 -8.00 19.50 6.96
C ASP A 178 -9.18 19.81 6.04
N TYR A 179 -8.93 20.05 4.74
CA TYR A 179 -10.01 20.14 3.74
C TYR A 179 -10.92 18.91 3.76
N LEU A 180 -10.36 17.69 3.81
CA LEU A 180 -11.14 16.46 3.75
C LEU A 180 -11.89 16.19 5.07
N LYS A 181 -11.35 16.60 6.23
CA LYS A 181 -12.07 16.65 7.52
C LYS A 181 -13.24 17.63 7.48
N ASP A 182 -13.05 18.81 6.88
CA ASP A 182 -14.11 19.82 6.71
C ASP A 182 -15.23 19.33 5.78
N GLN A 183 -15.00 18.28 4.98
CA GLN A 183 -16.04 17.59 4.20
C GLN A 183 -16.73 16.44 4.97
N GLY A 184 -16.29 16.13 6.20
CA GLY A 184 -16.89 15.13 7.08
C GLY A 184 -16.21 13.77 7.12
N ALA A 185 -15.05 13.59 6.47
CA ALA A 185 -14.35 12.30 6.45
C ALA A 185 -13.52 12.02 7.71
N ASP A 186 -13.41 10.75 8.10
CA ASP A 186 -12.53 10.29 9.19
C ASP A 186 -11.07 10.19 8.72
N VAL A 187 -10.36 11.33 8.73
CA VAL A 187 -8.98 11.43 8.24
C VAL A 187 -7.96 11.10 9.34
N ARG A 188 -7.23 10.00 9.13
CA ARG A 188 -6.15 9.49 9.99
C ARG A 188 -4.79 9.99 9.54
N THR A 189 -3.95 10.42 10.47
CA THR A 189 -2.58 10.88 10.21
C THR A 189 -1.59 9.70 10.09
N THR A 190 -1.89 8.75 9.21
CA THR A 190 -1.01 7.61 8.87
C THR A 190 -0.66 7.62 7.38
N ARG A 191 0.42 6.91 7.02
CA ARG A 191 0.91 6.87 5.63
C ARG A 191 0.01 6.04 4.71
N VAL A 192 -0.55 4.95 5.23
CA VAL A 192 -1.55 4.11 4.56
C VAL A 192 -2.64 3.75 5.58
N VAL A 193 -3.88 3.73 5.11
CA VAL A 193 -5.07 3.21 5.82
C VAL A 193 -5.70 2.14 4.93
N ASP A 194 -6.01 0.98 5.50
CA ASP A 194 -6.75 -0.11 4.83
C ASP A 194 -8.04 -0.39 5.62
N ASP A 195 -9.17 -0.09 4.97
CA ASP A 195 -10.52 -0.36 5.47
C ASP A 195 -11.22 -1.45 4.62
N GLY A 196 -10.47 -2.44 4.14
CA GLY A 196 -10.95 -3.52 3.28
C GLY A 196 -10.91 -3.14 1.80
N ASN A 197 -12.08 -2.90 1.19
CA ASN A 197 -12.15 -2.54 -0.23
C ASN A 197 -11.81 -1.06 -0.52
N LEU A 198 -11.49 -0.27 0.52
CA LEU A 198 -10.95 1.08 0.40
C LEU A 198 -9.56 1.11 1.06
N VAL A 199 -8.53 1.40 0.28
CA VAL A 199 -7.19 1.71 0.76
C VAL A 199 -6.90 3.17 0.39
N CYS A 200 -6.35 3.91 1.34
CA CYS A 200 -5.94 5.29 1.13
C CYS A 200 -4.46 5.43 1.50
N ALA A 201 -3.70 6.06 0.61
CA ALA A 201 -2.30 6.40 0.80
C ALA A 201 -2.16 7.92 0.93
N GLY A 202 -1.24 8.34 1.79
CA GLY A 202 -0.93 9.74 2.05
C GLY A 202 -0.21 10.43 0.89
N GLY A 203 0.65 11.39 1.19
CA GLY A 203 1.28 12.21 0.15
C GLY A 203 2.20 11.44 -0.78
N VAL A 204 2.04 11.67 -2.09
CA VAL A 204 2.95 11.35 -3.19
C VAL A 204 3.53 9.94 -3.16
N SER A 205 4.78 9.80 -2.68
CA SER A 205 5.48 8.51 -2.59
C SER A 205 4.75 7.44 -1.77
N SER A 206 3.76 7.83 -0.96
CA SER A 206 2.89 6.90 -0.20
C SER A 206 2.12 5.93 -1.10
N GLY A 207 1.91 6.27 -2.38
CA GLY A 207 1.30 5.37 -3.36
C GLY A 207 2.09 4.07 -3.59
N MET A 208 3.43 4.12 -3.49
CA MET A 208 4.28 2.94 -3.57
C MET A 208 4.09 2.02 -2.36
N ASP A 209 4.06 2.58 -1.14
CA ASP A 209 3.79 1.82 0.09
C ASP A 209 2.40 1.17 0.08
N GLY A 210 1.38 1.89 -0.41
CA GLY A 210 0.03 1.38 -0.59
C GLY A 210 -0.05 0.25 -1.62
N SER A 211 0.73 0.34 -2.70
CA SER A 211 0.80 -0.70 -3.74
C SER A 211 1.54 -1.95 -3.24
N LEU A 212 2.65 -1.78 -2.51
CA LEU A 212 3.37 -2.88 -1.84
C LEU A 212 2.52 -3.56 -0.78
N TRP A 213 1.73 -2.79 -0.03
CA TRP A 213 0.72 -3.33 0.88
C TRP A 213 -0.34 -4.18 0.15
N LEU A 214 -0.86 -3.72 -1.00
CA LEU A 214 -1.78 -4.53 -1.80
C LEU A 214 -1.14 -5.79 -2.36
N LEU A 215 0.12 -5.76 -2.79
CA LEU A 215 0.85 -6.98 -3.16
C LEU A 215 0.97 -7.96 -1.98
N GLU A 216 1.31 -7.48 -0.78
CA GLU A 216 1.37 -8.28 0.44
C GLU A 216 0.01 -8.89 0.80
N ARG A 217 -1.06 -8.08 0.75
CA ARG A 217 -2.42 -8.49 1.12
C ARG A 217 -3.01 -9.48 0.13
N GLU A 218 -2.84 -9.25 -1.16
CA GLU A 218 -3.47 -10.06 -2.20
C GLU A 218 -2.64 -11.30 -2.56
N LEU A 219 -1.31 -11.22 -2.53
CA LEU A 219 -0.39 -12.28 -3.03
C LEU A 219 0.60 -12.80 -1.97
N GLY A 220 0.68 -12.18 -0.80
CA GLY A 220 1.53 -12.59 0.32
C GLY A 220 2.84 -11.79 0.45
N SER A 221 3.35 -11.72 1.68
CA SER A 221 4.53 -10.90 2.02
C SER A 221 5.78 -11.21 1.21
N GLN A 222 6.00 -12.47 0.81
CA GLN A 222 7.13 -12.85 -0.04
C GLN A 222 7.12 -12.13 -1.40
N VAL A 223 5.94 -11.85 -1.96
CA VAL A 223 5.81 -11.11 -3.22
C VAL A 223 6.22 -9.66 -3.00
N ALA A 224 5.63 -8.98 -2.01
CA ALA A 224 5.96 -7.59 -1.68
C ALA A 224 7.45 -7.40 -1.38
N SER A 225 8.04 -8.22 -0.51
CA SER A 225 9.47 -8.11 -0.19
C SER A 225 10.40 -8.46 -1.35
N SER A 226 9.96 -9.30 -2.30
CA SER A 226 10.72 -9.54 -3.54
C SER A 226 10.73 -8.32 -4.47
N VAL A 227 9.64 -7.55 -4.48
CA VAL A 227 9.51 -6.30 -5.25
C VAL A 227 10.27 -5.15 -4.57
N GLU A 228 10.19 -5.03 -3.23
CA GLU A 228 11.05 -4.11 -2.44
C GLU A 228 12.53 -4.33 -2.76
N ALA A 229 12.98 -5.60 -2.78
CA ALA A 229 14.36 -5.95 -3.11
C ALA A 229 14.75 -5.65 -4.57
N LEU A 230 13.85 -5.87 -5.54
CA LEU A 230 14.09 -5.55 -6.94
C LEU A 230 14.18 -4.03 -7.19
N MET A 231 13.34 -3.25 -6.51
CA MET A 231 13.27 -1.79 -6.65
C MET A 231 14.29 -1.03 -5.79
N GLU A 232 15.07 -1.71 -4.97
CA GLU A 232 15.91 -1.14 -3.90
C GLU A 232 15.11 -0.15 -3.00
N TYR A 233 13.85 -0.51 -2.69
CA TYR A 233 12.89 0.36 -2.01
C TYR A 233 12.44 -0.22 -0.67
N GLU A 234 12.63 0.53 0.42
CA GLU A 234 12.13 0.20 1.75
C GLU A 234 10.77 0.87 2.02
N ARG A 235 9.70 0.08 2.21
CA ARG A 235 8.38 0.60 2.61
C ARG A 235 8.43 1.25 3.99
N ARG A 236 7.80 2.43 4.12
CA ARG A 236 7.86 3.25 5.33
C ARG A 236 6.63 3.10 6.21
N GLY A 237 6.86 2.81 7.49
CA GLY A 237 5.83 2.80 8.53
C GLY A 237 4.88 1.61 8.45
N THR A 238 3.85 1.62 9.30
CA THR A 238 2.83 0.57 9.36
C THR A 238 1.54 0.99 8.68
N VAL A 239 0.84 0.02 8.09
CA VAL A 239 -0.51 0.20 7.55
C VAL A 239 -1.50 0.18 8.71
N LEU A 240 -2.33 1.23 8.82
CA LEU A 240 -3.44 1.24 9.76
C LEU A 240 -4.59 0.42 9.17
N ARG A 241 -4.83 -0.77 9.70
CA ARG A 241 -5.98 -1.61 9.32
C ARG A 241 -7.17 -1.30 10.24
N THR A 242 -8.33 -0.98 9.66
CA THR A 242 -9.56 -0.68 10.41
C THR A 242 -10.68 -1.69 10.17
N ALA A 243 -10.72 -2.31 9.00
CA ALA A 243 -11.56 -3.47 8.74
C ALA A 243 -10.82 -4.78 9.08
N ALA A 244 -11.55 -5.75 9.63
CA ALA A 244 -11.08 -7.13 9.71
C ALA A 244 -11.19 -7.77 8.31
N GLY A 245 -10.04 -7.91 7.65
CA GLY A 245 -9.86 -8.72 6.43
C GLY A 245 -9.08 -9.99 6.75
#